data_AF-A0A4U1HDJ7-F1
#
_entry.id   AF-A0A4U1HDJ7-F1
#
_cell.length_a   1.000
_cell.length_b   1.000
_cell.length_c   1.000
_cell.angle_alpha   90.00
_cell.angle_beta   90.00
_cell.angle_gamma   90.00
#
_symmetry.space_group_name_H-M   'P 1'
#
loop_
_entity.id
_entity.type
_entity.pdbx_description
1 polymer ?
#
loop_
_entity_poly.entity_id
_entity_poly.type
_entity_poly.pdbx_seq_one_letter_code
_entity_poly.pdbx_strand_id
1 'polypeptide(L)'
;MEALRQASAKNVERVARIGAQVVVMSKLLDAMLPQLTLVQCVEVERAFRDGIEDAMACVDDIAMPGPYHSTLLELTNLYLAVLNIDRQARSASH
;
A
#
# COMPACT_ATOMS: atom_id res chain seq x y z
N MET A 1 -9.73 28.52 20.78
CA MET A 1 -9.68 28.61 19.30
C MET A 1 -8.28 28.37 18.74
N GLU A 2 -7.22 28.92 19.34
CA GLU A 2 -5.84 28.72 18.85
C GLU A 2 -5.35 27.27 18.90
N ALA A 3 -5.58 26.55 20.01
CA ALA A 3 -5.22 25.13 20.12
C ALA A 3 -5.91 24.24 19.08
N LEU A 4 -7.16 24.53 18.71
CA LEU A 4 -7.89 23.82 17.66
C LEU A 4 -7.30 24.09 16.27
N ARG A 5 -6.89 25.33 16.00
CA ARG A 5 -6.20 25.69 14.75
C ARG A 5 -4.86 24.98 14.63
N GLN A 6 -4.08 24.94 15.72
CA GLN A 6 -2.79 24.23 15.73
C GLN A 6 -2.95 22.72 15.57
N ALA A 7 -3.94 22.10 16.22
CA ALA A 7 -4.24 20.69 16.03
C ALA A 7 -4.70 20.38 14.59
N SER A 8 -5.54 21.24 14.01
CA SER A 8 -5.97 21.13 12.62
C SER A 8 -4.81 21.22 11.64
N ALA A 9 -3.92 22.22 11.80
CA ALA A 9 -2.74 22.39 10.96
C ALA A 9 -1.80 21.17 11.02
N LYS A 10 -1.54 20.64 12.21
CA LYS A 10 -0.73 19.42 12.39
C LYS A 10 -1.38 18.19 11.74
N ASN A 11 -2.71 18.06 11.80
CA ASN A 11 -3.42 16.98 11.14
C ASN A 11 -3.35 17.11 9.61
N VAL A 12 -3.49 18.32 9.07
CA VAL A 12 -3.32 18.57 7.63
C VAL A 12 -1.91 18.19 7.19
N GLU A 13 -0.88 18.57 7.94
CA GLU A 13 0.52 18.20 7.63
C GLU A 13 0.71 16.68 7.62
N ARG A 14 0.17 15.98 8.63
CA ARG A 14 0.24 14.50 8.70
C ARG A 14 -0.47 13.84 7.53
N VAL A 15 -1.67 14.28 7.20
CA VAL A 15 -2.44 13.76 6.05
C VAL A 15 -1.70 14.04 4.74
N ALA A 16 -1.17 15.26 4.56
CA ALA A 16 -0.39 15.61 3.39
C ALA A 16 0.87 14.74 3.24
N ARG A 17 1.56 14.46 4.35
CA ARG A 17 2.72 13.56 4.36
C ARG A 17 2.34 12.13 3.97
N ILE A 18 1.25 11.59 4.53
CA ILE A 18 0.75 10.26 4.17
C ILE A 18 0.40 10.21 2.67
N GLY A 19 -0.32 11.22 2.17
CA GLY A 19 -0.63 11.33 0.74
C GLY A 19 0.63 11.36 -0.13
N ALA A 20 1.64 12.14 0.26
CA ALA A 20 2.92 12.18 -0.45
C ALA A 20 3.65 10.82 -0.42
N GLN A 21 3.62 10.10 0.71
CA GLN A 21 4.21 8.76 0.81
C GLN A 21 3.54 7.77 -0.15
N VAL A 22 2.20 7.79 -0.24
CA VAL A 22 1.45 6.95 -1.18
C VAL A 22 1.86 7.24 -2.63
N VAL A 23 1.99 8.52 -3.00
CA VAL A 23 2.44 8.90 -4.36
C VAL A 23 3.84 8.38 -4.65
N VAL A 24 4.78 8.52 -3.71
CA VAL A 24 6.16 8.03 -3.88
C VAL A 24 6.19 6.51 -4.02
N MET A 25 5.46 5.78 -3.16
CA MET A 25 5.38 4.31 -3.22
C MET A 25 4.76 3.83 -4.55
N SER A 26 3.69 4.48 -5.01
CA SER A 26 3.08 4.18 -6.31
C SER A 26 4.06 4.39 -7.45
N LYS A 27 4.81 5.51 -7.46
CA LYS A 27 5.79 5.78 -8.52
C LYS A 27 6.98 4.83 -8.49
N LEU A 28 7.38 4.38 -7.30
CA LEU A 28 8.40 3.36 -7.15
C LEU A 28 7.93 2.02 -7.75
N LEU A 29 6.69 1.61 -7.47
CA LEU A 29 6.10 0.41 -8.09
C LEU A 29 6.02 0.55 -9.60
N ASP A 30 5.53 1.67 -10.13
CA ASP A 30 5.49 1.94 -11.58
C ASP A 30 6.87 1.78 -12.24
N ALA A 31 7.95 2.16 -11.55
CA ALA A 31 9.32 2.06 -12.05
C ALA A 31 9.93 0.66 -11.88
N MET A 32 9.60 -0.03 -10.79
CA MET A 32 10.17 -1.34 -10.46
C MET A 32 9.48 -2.48 -11.19
N LEU A 33 8.14 -2.47 -11.25
CA LEU A 33 7.36 -3.58 -11.78
C LEU A 33 7.83 -3.99 -13.17
N PRO A 34 7.98 -3.09 -14.17
CA PRO A 34 8.43 -3.43 -15.52
C PRO A 34 9.75 -4.22 -15.58
N GLN A 35 10.63 -4.05 -14.59
CA GLN A 35 11.96 -4.66 -14.55
C GLN A 35 11.98 -6.07 -13.95
N LEU A 36 10.91 -6.51 -13.30
CA LEU A 36 10.82 -7.83 -12.68
C LEU A 36 10.56 -8.92 -13.73
N THR A 37 11.08 -10.12 -13.53
CA THR A 37 10.68 -11.32 -14.29
C THR A 37 9.34 -11.88 -13.80
N LEU A 38 8.70 -12.78 -14.56
CA LEU A 38 7.44 -13.42 -14.14
C LEU A 38 7.58 -14.16 -12.79
N VAL A 39 8.71 -14.83 -12.56
CA VAL A 39 9.00 -15.51 -11.29
C VAL A 39 9.10 -14.50 -10.16
N GLN A 40 9.85 -13.42 -10.36
CA GLN A 40 9.98 -12.36 -9.37
C GLN A 40 8.65 -11.66 -9.07
N CYS A 41 7.76 -11.49 -10.05
CA CYS A 41 6.42 -10.95 -9.79
C CYS A 41 5.62 -11.84 -8.83
N VAL A 42 5.68 -13.17 -9.00
CA VAL A 42 5.00 -14.12 -8.10
C VAL A 42 5.62 -14.09 -6.71
N GLU A 43 6.94 -14.03 -6.60
CA GLU A 43 7.65 -13.92 -5.32
C GLU A 43 7.30 -12.62 -4.59
N VAL A 44 7.26 -11.49 -5.31
CA VAL A 44 6.85 -10.19 -4.77
C VAL A 44 5.40 -10.20 -4.31
N GLU A 45 4.48 -10.79 -5.08
CA GLU A 45 3.08 -10.91 -4.67
C GLU A 45 2.96 -11.68 -3.35
N ARG A 46 3.65 -12.82 -3.25
CA ARG A 46 3.66 -13.63 -2.04
C ARG A 46 4.24 -12.86 -0.85
N ALA A 47 5.43 -12.28 -1.01
CA ALA A 47 6.08 -11.53 0.06
C ALA A 47 5.26 -10.32 0.52
N PHE A 48 4.54 -9.67 -0.41
CA PHE A 48 3.64 -8.57 -0.09
C PHE A 48 2.44 -9.05 0.75
N ARG A 49 1.81 -10.16 0.39
CA ARG A 49 0.70 -10.75 1.18
C ARG A 49 1.17 -11.16 2.57
N ASP A 50 2.27 -11.89 2.66
CA ASP A 50 2.85 -12.36 3.93
C ASP A 50 3.15 -11.15 4.84
N GLY A 51 3.75 -10.08 4.31
CA GLY A 51 4.04 -8.87 5.08
C GLY A 51 2.79 -8.11 5.56
N ILE A 52 1.69 -8.15 4.81
CA ILE A 52 0.40 -7.56 5.23
C ILE A 52 -0.24 -8.41 6.33
N GLU A 53 -0.20 -9.74 6.20
CA GLU A 53 -0.68 -10.66 7.23
C GLU A 53 0.11 -10.48 8.54
N ASP A 54 1.43 -10.39 8.46
CA ASP A 54 2.29 -10.09 9.62
C ASP A 54 1.94 -8.74 10.26
N ALA A 55 1.71 -7.71 9.44
CA ALA A 55 1.32 -6.39 9.92
C ALA A 55 -0.05 -6.42 10.61
N MET A 56 -1.02 -7.17 10.09
CA MET A 56 -2.33 -7.37 10.73
C MET A 56 -2.19 -8.11 12.06
N ALA A 57 -1.40 -9.19 12.10
CA ALA A 57 -1.16 -9.94 13.33
C ALA A 57 -0.52 -9.07 14.43
N CYS A 58 0.37 -8.14 14.06
CA CYS A 58 0.98 -7.21 15.01
C CYS A 58 -0.02 -6.21 15.63
N VAL A 59 -1.11 -5.90 14.93
CA VAL A 59 -2.15 -5.00 15.45
C VAL A 59 -3.35 -5.73 16.03
N ASP A 60 -3.41 -7.07 16.02
CA ASP A 60 -4.51 -7.80 16.66
C ASP A 60 -4.59 -7.56 18.17
N ASP A 61 -3.45 -7.29 18.82
CA ASP A 61 -3.37 -6.92 20.25
C ASP A 61 -3.70 -5.44 20.53
N ILE A 62 -3.88 -4.62 19.48
CA ILE A 62 -4.17 -3.18 19.56
C ILE A 62 -5.53 -2.94 18.92
N ALA A 63 -6.50 -2.40 19.67
CA ALA A 63 -7.81 -2.06 19.10
C ALA A 63 -7.71 -0.89 18.10
N MET A 64 -7.30 -1.21 16.87
CA MET A 64 -7.24 -0.25 15.78
C MET A 64 -8.67 0.10 15.34
N PRO A 65 -8.93 1.35 14.93
CA PRO A 65 -10.25 1.75 14.46
C PRO A 65 -10.70 0.86 13.30
N GLY A 66 -11.98 0.48 13.25
CA GLY A 66 -12.54 -0.30 12.15
C GLY A 66 -12.15 0.19 10.73
N PRO A 67 -12.14 1.52 10.47
CA PRO A 67 -11.69 2.06 9.19
C PRO A 67 -10.24 1.70 8.82
N TYR A 68 -9.35 1.50 9.80
CA TYR A 68 -7.96 1.13 9.56
C TYR A 68 -7.87 -0.24 8.86
N HIS A 69 -8.54 -1.26 9.40
CA HIS A 69 -8.52 -2.60 8.82
C HIS A 69 -9.15 -2.63 7.43
N SER A 70 -10.29 -1.94 7.24
CA SER A 70 -10.92 -1.87 5.92
C SER A 70 -10.03 -1.18 4.89
N THR A 71 -9.40 -0.06 5.25
CA THR A 71 -8.48 0.66 4.36
C THR A 71 -7.23 -0.15 4.06
N LEU A 72 -6.68 -0.87 5.04
CA LEU A 72 -5.52 -1.74 4.84
C LEU A 72 -5.82 -2.85 3.84
N LEU A 73 -6.98 -3.51 3.95
CA LEU A 73 -7.42 -4.53 3.00
C LEU A 73 -7.72 -3.95 1.61
N GLU A 74 -8.37 -2.79 1.54
CA GLU A 74 -8.67 -2.10 0.28
C GLU A 74 -7.38 -1.76 -0.49
N LEU A 75 -6.41 -1.13 0.19
CA LEU A 75 -5.13 -0.78 -0.42
C LEU A 75 -4.31 -2.01 -0.80
N THR A 76 -4.34 -3.06 0.02
CA THR A 76 -3.68 -4.34 -0.31
C THR A 76 -4.23 -4.90 -1.62
N ASN A 77 -5.56 -4.97 -1.75
CA ASN A 77 -6.21 -5.45 -2.96
C ASN A 77 -5.92 -4.57 -4.17
N LEU A 78 -5.84 -3.25 -4.01
CA LEU A 78 -5.45 -2.32 -5.08
C LEU A 78 -4.05 -2.66 -5.63
N TYR A 79 -3.05 -2.85 -4.77
CA TYR A 79 -1.69 -3.16 -5.22
C TYR A 79 -1.56 -4.57 -5.81
N LEU A 80 -2.30 -5.55 -5.29
CA LEU A 80 -2.39 -6.88 -5.88
C LEU A 80 -3.00 -6.85 -7.29
N ALA A 81 -4.01 -5.99 -7.51
CA ALA A 81 -4.59 -5.80 -8.84
C ALA A 81 -3.56 -5.22 -9.82
N VAL A 82 -2.74 -4.25 -9.40
CA VAL A 82 -1.66 -3.68 -10.23
C VAL A 82 -0.64 -4.75 -10.61
N LEU A 83 -0.19 -5.56 -9.65
CA LEU A 83 0.71 -6.69 -9.89
C LEU A 83 0.12 -7.70 -10.90
N ASN A 84 -1.18 -8.00 -10.76
CA ASN A 84 -1.87 -8.92 -11.64
C ASN A 84 -2.01 -8.38 -13.08
N ILE A 85 -2.32 -7.10 -13.25
CA ILE A 85 -2.42 -6.44 -14.57
C ILE A 85 -1.06 -6.50 -15.28
N ASP A 86 0.03 -6.15 -14.59
CA ASP A 86 1.37 -6.17 -15.17
C ASP A 86 1.78 -7.59 -15.61
N ARG A 87 1.48 -8.59 -14.79
CA ARG A 87 1.71 -10.00 -15.12
C ARG A 87 0.91 -10.46 -16.34
N GLN A 88 -0.35 -10.05 -16.46
CA GLN A 88 -1.20 -10.38 -17.61
C GLN A 88 -0.69 -9.73 -18.90
N ALA A 89 -0.29 -8.47 -18.86
CA ALA A 89 0.28 -7.76 -20.01
C ALA A 89 1.51 -8.50 -20.59
N ARG A 90 2.34 -9.08 -19.72
CA ARG A 90 3.51 -9.87 -20.13
C ARG A 90 3.15 -11.24 -20.67
N SER A 91 2.14 -11.89 -20.10
CA SER A 91 1.67 -13.20 -20.55
C SER A 91 1.09 -13.14 -21.97
N ALA A 92 0.56 -11.98 -22.38
CA ALA A 92 0.01 -11.73 -23.72
C ALA A 92 1.06 -11.29 -24.75
N SER A 93 2.28 -10.96 -24.32
CA SER A 93 3.38 -10.51 -25.19
C SER A 93 4.31 -11.65 -25.64
N HIS A 94 4.03 -12.87 -25.21
CA HIS A 94 4.74 -14.12 -25.55
C HIS A 94 3.82 -15.06 -26.33
#